data_AF-L7M0H6-F1
#
_entry.id   AF-L7M0H6-F1
#
_cell.length_a   1.000
_cell.length_b   1.000
_cell.length_c   1.000
_cell.angle_alpha   90.00
_cell.angle_beta   90.00
_cell.angle_gamma   90.00
#
_symmetry.space_group_name_H-M   'P 1'
#
loop_
_entity.id
_entity.type
_entity.pdbx_description
1 polymer ?
#
loop_
_entity_poly.entity_id
_entity_poly.type
_entity_poly.pdbx_seq_one_letter_code
_entity_poly.pdbx_strand_id
1 'polypeptide(L)'
;MEDVWTNFSPVFLLSLVTSALVVFFTVVFAYRTSKYGCFIRKKKTGVDLDELSDEEKERMSAKPQAAKAAESLIEATMTEEQKTLEKEAQRKQLEEIYRLMAAHSDKFGDTSMEDIVNQMALYR
;
A
#
# COMPACT_ATOMS: atom_id res chain seq x y z
N MET A 1 -41.43 -51.51 -1.76
CA MET A 1 -40.19 -50.94 -1.19
C MET A 1 -39.31 -50.56 -2.37
N GLU A 2 -39.76 -49.60 -3.19
CA GLU A 2 -39.18 -49.33 -4.52
C GLU A 2 -39.30 -47.83 -4.85
N ASP A 3 -38.51 -46.96 -4.19
CA ASP A 3 -38.45 -45.52 -4.54
C ASP A 3 -37.04 -44.92 -4.40
N VAL A 4 -36.02 -45.73 -4.11
CA VAL A 4 -34.65 -45.21 -3.89
C VAL A 4 -33.93 -44.93 -5.22
N TRP A 5 -34.29 -45.66 -6.29
CA TRP A 5 -33.64 -45.56 -7.60
C TRP A 5 -34.11 -44.35 -8.43
N THR A 6 -35.35 -43.89 -8.23
CA THR A 6 -35.91 -42.70 -8.92
C THR A 6 -35.36 -41.39 -8.35
N ASN A 7 -34.93 -41.36 -7.09
CA ASN A 7 -34.36 -40.18 -6.44
C ASN A 7 -32.85 -40.03 -6.68
N PHE A 8 -32.15 -41.09 -7.06
CA PHE A 8 -30.71 -41.02 -7.33
C PHE A 8 -30.42 -40.21 -8.60
N SER A 9 -31.13 -40.46 -9.70
CA SER A 9 -30.98 -39.69 -10.94
C SER A 9 -31.16 -38.16 -10.78
N PRO A 10 -32.26 -37.65 -10.18
CA PRO A 10 -32.47 -36.21 -10.04
C PRO A 10 -31.49 -35.54 -9.05
N VAL A 11 -31.07 -36.21 -7.98
CA VAL A 11 -30.08 -35.65 -7.05
C VAL A 11 -28.70 -35.54 -7.71
N PHE A 12 -28.31 -36.53 -8.53
CA PHE A 12 -27.09 -36.45 -9.33
C PHE A 12 -27.16 -35.33 -10.38
N LEU A 13 -28.30 -35.16 -11.05
CA LEU A 13 -28.52 -34.06 -11.99
C LEU A 13 -28.46 -32.69 -11.28
N LEU A 14 -29.06 -32.54 -10.11
CA LEU A 14 -28.99 -31.30 -9.31
C LEU A 14 -27.56 -31.00 -8.85
N SER A 15 -26.80 -32.03 -8.46
CA SER A 15 -25.38 -31.89 -8.11
C SER A 15 -24.54 -31.41 -9.30
N LEU A 16 -24.77 -32.00 -10.49
CA LEU A 16 -24.07 -31.60 -11.72
C LEU A 16 -24.40 -30.15 -12.11
N VAL A 17 -25.68 -29.77 -12.03
CA VAL A 17 -26.16 -28.41 -12.36
C VAL A 17 -25.61 -27.37 -11.38
N THR A 18 -25.62 -27.66 -10.09
CA THR A 18 -25.11 -26.71 -9.07
C THR A 18 -23.60 -26.50 -9.21
N SER A 19 -22.83 -27.56 -9.49
CA SER A 19 -21.40 -27.45 -9.79
C SER A 19 -21.15 -26.56 -11.03
N ALA A 20 -21.88 -26.79 -12.12
CA ALA A 20 -21.76 -25.99 -13.34
C ALA A 20 -22.16 -24.52 -13.12
N LEU A 21 -23.20 -24.26 -12.33
CA LEU A 21 -23.64 -22.90 -11.99
C LEU A 21 -22.57 -22.14 -11.19
N VAL A 22 -21.95 -22.76 -10.18
CA VAL A 22 -20.89 -22.09 -9.40
C VAL A 22 -19.72 -21.67 -10.28
N VAL A 23 -19.27 -22.54 -11.18
CA VAL A 23 -18.20 -22.20 -12.14
C VAL A 23 -18.66 -21.10 -13.08
N PHE A 24 -19.88 -21.18 -13.62
CA PHE A 24 -20.45 -20.17 -14.51
C PHE A 24 -20.56 -18.80 -13.82
N PHE A 25 -21.08 -18.75 -12.59
CA PHE A 25 -21.14 -17.51 -11.81
C PHE A 25 -19.75 -16.97 -11.50
N THR A 26 -18.79 -17.81 -11.13
CA THR A 26 -17.42 -17.39 -10.85
C THR A 26 -16.75 -16.80 -12.10
N VAL A 27 -16.91 -17.45 -13.26
CA VAL A 27 -16.35 -16.98 -14.55
C VAL A 27 -17.06 -15.71 -15.03
N VAL A 28 -18.39 -15.64 -14.96
CA VAL A 28 -19.16 -14.45 -15.36
C VAL A 28 -18.86 -13.28 -14.43
N PHE A 29 -18.74 -13.53 -13.12
CA PHE A 29 -18.37 -12.51 -12.15
C PHE A 29 -16.95 -12.00 -12.40
N ALA A 30 -15.98 -12.89 -12.61
CA ALA A 30 -14.61 -12.52 -12.99
C ALA A 30 -14.56 -11.76 -14.32
N TYR A 31 -15.36 -12.16 -15.32
CA TYR A 31 -15.44 -11.49 -16.61
C TYR A 31 -16.11 -10.11 -16.51
N ARG A 32 -17.18 -9.98 -15.71
CA ARG A 32 -17.80 -8.66 -15.40
C ARG A 32 -16.81 -7.77 -14.68
N THR A 33 -16.21 -8.23 -13.58
CA THR A 33 -15.28 -7.40 -12.79
C THR A 33 -14.03 -7.05 -13.60
N SER A 34 -13.56 -7.92 -14.49
CA SER A 34 -12.48 -7.61 -15.43
C SER A 34 -12.82 -6.46 -16.38
N LYS A 35 -14.08 -6.36 -16.86
CA LYS A 35 -14.54 -5.20 -17.65
C LYS A 35 -14.76 -3.93 -16.83
N TYR A 36 -14.97 -4.01 -15.52
CA TYR A 36 -15.09 -2.83 -14.64
C TYR A 36 -13.77 -2.42 -13.95
N GLY A 37 -12.74 -3.27 -14.00
CA GLY A 37 -11.40 -2.99 -13.42
C GLY A 37 -10.49 -2.13 -14.31
N CYS A 38 -10.87 -1.85 -15.55
CA CYS A 38 -10.07 -1.08 -16.51
C CYS A 38 -10.61 0.36 -16.72
N PHE A 39 -11.23 0.96 -15.70
CA PHE A 39 -11.67 2.36 -15.77
C PHE A 39 -10.88 3.30 -14.83
N ILE A 40 -10.01 2.79 -13.97
CA ILE A 40 -9.16 3.62 -13.08
C ILE A 40 -7.71 3.62 -13.58
N ARG A 41 -7.44 3.95 -14.86
CA ARG A 41 -6.06 4.30 -15.27
C ARG A 41 -5.91 5.01 -16.62
N LYS A 42 -6.53 6.16 -16.84
CA LYS A 42 -5.94 7.19 -17.75
C LYS A 42 -6.37 8.60 -17.33
N LYS A 43 -5.57 9.27 -16.50
CA LYS A 43 -5.30 10.70 -16.71
C LYS A 43 -3.93 10.78 -17.37
N LYS A 44 -3.95 10.97 -18.69
CA LYS A 44 -2.81 11.48 -19.45
C LYS A 44 -2.64 12.94 -19.05
N THR A 45 -1.44 13.30 -18.60
CA THR A 45 -0.93 14.66 -18.80
C THR A 45 0.33 14.46 -19.62
N GLY A 46 0.26 14.84 -20.89
CA GLY A 46 1.41 14.84 -21.78
C GLY A 46 2.32 16.01 -21.44
N VAL A 47 3.61 15.71 -21.31
CA VAL A 47 4.70 16.64 -21.58
C VAL A 47 5.74 15.79 -22.29
N ASP A 48 5.91 16.06 -23.58
CA ASP A 48 6.98 15.51 -24.40
C ASP A 48 8.32 15.95 -23.80
N LEU A 49 9.07 14.99 -23.28
CA LEU A 49 10.45 15.12 -22.84
C LEU A 49 11.19 13.93 -23.44
N ASP A 50 11.16 13.91 -24.77
CA ASP A 50 11.88 12.99 -25.64
C ASP A 50 13.28 13.59 -25.87
N GLU A 51 14.16 13.37 -24.88
CA GLU A 51 15.64 13.32 -24.95
C GLU A 51 16.21 13.59 -23.56
N LEU A 52 16.16 12.58 -22.69
CA LEU A 52 17.13 12.44 -21.61
C LEU A 52 17.24 10.95 -21.29
N SER A 53 18.47 10.45 -21.44
CA SER A 53 18.85 9.03 -21.45
C SER A 53 18.23 8.22 -20.32
N ASP A 54 17.84 6.99 -20.67
CA ASP A 54 17.14 6.02 -19.82
C ASP A 54 17.85 5.69 -18.48
N GLU A 55 19.12 6.03 -18.33
CA GLU A 55 19.93 5.68 -17.16
C GLU A 55 19.69 6.57 -15.92
N GLU A 56 19.21 7.81 -16.08
CA GLU A 56 18.96 8.70 -14.92
C GLU A 56 17.53 8.56 -14.36
N LYS A 57 16.60 7.97 -15.13
CA LYS A 57 15.19 7.82 -14.75
C LYS A 57 14.93 6.68 -13.77
N GLU A 58 15.82 5.68 -13.71
CA GLU A 58 15.70 4.56 -12.77
C GLU A 58 16.16 4.88 -11.34
N ARG A 59 16.98 5.92 -11.12
CA ARG A 59 17.49 6.26 -9.78
C ARG A 59 16.69 7.33 -9.04
N MET A 60 15.75 7.99 -9.70
CA MET A 60 14.89 9.00 -9.09
C MET A 60 13.47 8.94 -9.66
N SER A 61 12.65 7.96 -9.27
CA SER A 61 11.19 8.15 -9.15
C SER A 61 10.48 6.82 -8.85
N ALA A 62 10.61 6.37 -7.61
CA ALA A 62 9.57 5.57 -7.00
C ALA A 62 9.18 6.20 -5.66
N LYS A 63 8.80 7.49 -5.68
CA LYS A 63 8.09 8.09 -4.54
C LYS A 63 6.79 7.31 -4.35
N PRO A 64 6.52 6.73 -3.17
CA PRO A 64 5.26 6.07 -2.91
C PRO A 64 4.20 7.16 -2.73
N GLN A 65 3.62 7.65 -3.83
CA GLN A 65 2.47 8.57 -3.78
C GLN A 65 1.35 8.01 -2.90
N ALA A 66 1.25 6.68 -2.80
CA ALA A 66 0.33 5.99 -1.89
C ALA A 66 0.66 6.20 -0.41
N ALA A 67 1.94 6.29 -0.02
CA ALA A 67 2.33 6.51 1.38
C ALA A 67 2.03 7.94 1.83
N LYS A 68 2.35 8.94 1.00
CA LYS A 68 2.01 10.35 1.32
C LYS A 68 0.50 10.59 1.40
N ALA A 69 -0.29 9.92 0.55
CA ALA A 69 -1.73 9.97 0.63
C ALA A 69 -2.27 9.31 1.92
N ALA A 70 -1.71 8.15 2.30
CA ALA A 70 -2.08 7.47 3.54
C ALA A 70 -1.72 8.30 4.78
N GLU A 71 -0.54 8.91 4.83
CA GLU A 71 -0.12 9.83 5.90
C GLU A 71 -1.10 10.99 6.07
N SER A 72 -1.50 11.64 4.97
CA SER A 72 -2.45 12.76 5.03
C SER A 72 -3.85 12.35 5.52
N LEU A 73 -4.28 11.13 5.23
CA LEU A 73 -5.54 10.58 5.73
C LEU A 73 -5.48 10.29 7.23
N ILE A 74 -4.35 9.75 7.70
CA ILE A 74 -4.12 9.48 9.12
C ILE A 74 -4.04 10.79 9.90
N GLU A 75 -3.30 11.78 9.39
CA GLU A 75 -3.17 13.11 10.02
C GLU A 75 -4.53 13.85 10.09
N ALA A 76 -5.37 13.70 9.06
CA ALA A 76 -6.72 14.29 9.04
C ALA A 76 -7.72 13.59 9.98
N THR A 77 -7.46 12.33 10.37
CA THR A 77 -8.31 11.57 11.29
C THR A 77 -7.80 11.54 12.73
N MET A 78 -6.60 12.03 12.99
CA MET A 78 -6.05 12.15 14.36
C MET A 78 -6.70 13.28 15.15
N THR A 79 -6.97 13.00 16.43
CA THR A 79 -7.40 14.04 17.39
C THR A 79 -6.22 14.91 17.82
N GLU A 80 -6.49 16.12 18.31
CA GLU A 80 -5.43 17.04 18.76
C GLU A 80 -4.59 16.46 19.91
N GLU A 81 -5.20 15.66 20.79
CA GLU A 81 -4.47 14.93 21.84
C GLU A 81 -3.52 13.86 21.28
N GLN A 82 -3.88 13.19 20.19
CA GLN A 82 -2.99 12.23 19.53
C GLN A 82 -1.80 12.93 18.86
N LYS A 83 -2.03 14.11 18.27
CA LYS A 83 -0.96 14.92 17.66
C LYS A 83 0.05 15.41 18.69
N THR A 84 -0.39 15.78 19.90
CA THR A 84 0.55 16.21 20.95
C THR A 84 1.38 15.03 21.46
N LEU A 85 0.76 13.86 21.67
CA LEU A 85 1.46 12.63 22.05
C LEU A 85 2.48 12.21 21.00
N GLU A 86 2.15 12.31 19.72
CA GLU A 86 3.08 11.99 18.64
C GLU A 86 4.28 12.94 18.62
N LYS A 87 4.06 14.25 18.78
CA LYS A 87 5.16 15.23 18.87
C LYS A 87 6.08 14.96 20.06
N GLU A 88 5.53 14.60 21.21
CA GLU A 88 6.34 14.23 22.38
C GLU A 88 7.14 12.95 22.14
N ALA A 89 6.53 11.94 21.50
CA ALA A 89 7.21 10.71 21.13
C ALA A 89 8.35 10.97 20.14
N GLN A 90 8.12 11.78 19.10
CA GLN A 90 9.14 12.18 18.13
C GLN A 90 10.30 12.91 18.81
N ARG A 91 10.02 13.81 19.76
CA ARG A 91 11.07 14.51 20.50
C ARG A 91 11.94 13.56 21.33
N LYS A 92 11.30 12.61 22.04
CA LYS A 92 12.03 11.59 22.83
C LYS A 92 12.87 10.68 21.95
N GLN A 93 12.35 10.28 20.80
CA GLN A 93 13.10 9.46 19.83
C GLN A 93 14.34 10.21 19.33
N LEU A 94 14.19 11.49 19.00
CA LEU A 94 15.29 12.34 18.55
C LEU A 94 16.36 12.52 19.64
N GLU A 95 15.94 12.75 20.89
CA GLU A 95 16.85 12.81 22.05
C GLU A 95 17.64 11.49 22.22
N GLU A 96 16.99 10.33 22.06
CA GLU A 96 17.67 9.04 22.17
C GLU A 96 18.63 8.78 21.00
N ILE A 97 18.25 9.15 19.77
CA ILE A 97 19.14 9.06 18.60
C ILE A 97 20.38 9.91 18.83
N TYR A 98 20.22 11.16 19.28
CA TYR A 98 21.33 12.03 19.60
C TYR A 98 22.23 11.44 20.68
N ARG A 99 21.65 10.90 21.76
CA ARG A 99 22.41 10.26 22.83
C ARG A 99 23.24 9.08 22.31
N LEU A 100 22.65 8.24 21.45
CA LEU A 100 23.31 7.07 20.88
C LEU A 100 24.43 7.46 19.92
N MET A 101 24.22 8.51 19.12
CA MET A 101 25.25 9.06 18.25
C MET A 101 26.41 9.68 19.05
N ALA A 102 26.10 10.43 20.10
CA ALA A 102 27.11 11.01 20.99
C ALA A 102 27.92 9.93 21.73
N ALA A 103 27.28 8.84 22.17
CA ALA A 103 27.96 7.69 22.79
C ALA A 103 28.91 6.97 21.82
N HIS A 104 28.65 7.06 20.51
CA HIS A 104 29.46 6.49 19.44
C HIS A 104 30.11 7.57 18.58
N SER A 105 30.57 8.68 19.19
CA SER A 105 31.19 9.80 18.49
C SER A 105 32.41 9.41 17.65
N ASP A 106 33.12 8.33 18.01
CA ASP A 106 34.20 7.74 17.21
C ASP A 106 33.75 7.29 15.81
N LYS A 107 32.48 6.87 15.66
CA LYS A 107 31.91 6.41 14.39
C LYS A 107 31.16 7.49 13.63
N PHE A 108 30.47 8.38 14.34
CA PHE A 108 29.57 9.37 13.75
C PHE A 108 30.15 10.79 13.74
N GLY A 109 31.27 11.03 14.42
CA GLY A 109 31.84 12.35 14.62
C GLY A 109 31.05 13.22 15.59
N ASP A 110 31.53 14.45 15.82
CA ASP A 110 30.82 15.45 16.60
C ASP A 110 29.62 15.98 15.79
N THR A 111 28.46 15.34 15.98
CA THR A 111 27.21 15.70 15.29
C THR A 111 26.32 16.53 16.22
N SER A 112 25.78 17.65 15.74
CA SER A 112 24.82 18.45 16.50
C SER A 112 23.39 17.93 16.35
N MET A 113 22.50 18.29 17.26
CA MET A 113 21.08 17.93 17.17
C MET A 113 20.42 18.43 15.88
N GLU A 114 20.84 19.61 15.39
CA GLU A 114 20.32 20.22 14.17
C GLU A 114 20.76 19.46 12.92
N ASP A 115 21.98 18.92 12.92
CA ASP A 115 22.47 18.06 11.85
C ASP A 115 21.66 16.77 11.75
N ILE A 116 21.28 16.18 12.89
CA ILE A 116 20.43 14.98 12.92
C ILE A 116 19.04 15.28 12.37
N VAL A 117 18.44 16.41 12.75
CA VAL A 117 17.14 16.84 12.21
C VAL A 117 17.21 17.03 10.70
N ASN A 118 18.27 17.67 10.21
CA ASN A 118 18.47 17.90 8.78
C ASN A 118 18.67 16.59 8.01
N GLN A 119 19.39 15.62 8.58
CA GLN A 119 19.54 14.28 8.01
C GLN A 119 18.20 13.53 7.97
N MET A 120 17.38 13.58 9.02
CA MET A 120 16.06 12.96 9.03
C MET A 120 15.12 13.57 7.98
N ALA A 121 15.26 14.86 7.68
CA ALA A 121 14.44 15.54 6.67
C ALA A 121 14.66 15.00 5.25
N LEU A 122 15.84 14.43 4.95
CA LEU A 122 16.10 13.79 3.65
C LEU A 122 15.30 12.49 3.42
N TYR A 123 14.83 11.85 4.49
CA TYR A 123 14.17 10.54 4.44
C TYR A 123 12.63 10.60 4.54
N ARG A 124 12.04 11.81 4.51
CA ARG A 124 10.59 12.07 4.57
C ARG A 124 10.02 12.46 3.20
#